data_AF-Q6MQB2-F1
#
_entry.id   AF-Q6MQB2-F1
#
_cell.length_a   1.000
_cell.length_b   1.000
_cell.length_c   1.000
_cell.angle_alpha   90.00
_cell.angle_beta   90.00
_cell.angle_gamma   90.00
#
_symmetry.space_group_name_H-M   'P 1'
#
loop_
_entity.id
_entity.type
_entity.pdbx_description
1 polymer ?
#
loop_
_entity_poly.entity_id
_entity_poly.type
_entity_poly.pdbx_seq_one_letter_code
_entity_poly.pdbx_strand_id
1 'polypeptide(L)'
;MGGLKMRWSKSILTLGLIAGCVNLAACKKQSNNPVRTAKISKASAPLTEKQKAERAAMTSAQLCYQDLCASQSTEISYETLMTKAAQPSKDQKDYYQQHLEARLKEAIDAKVQLHTTTLNQLQAKESEFANAELNEAQMRLIKVIYILNGKEISESDQKAIFAKISTYDFAKAEARAKLQGPQAYLLSMHPDKTVMDAARAEISHILELQEALNTAIGFKFIDMEHGAIARLKAGGAADASELKDLIQSSYSVRLVHILTLKDTAIADALPLKSETIRTHLAKSDLKARLQKRLAEAPSLKSACEVRIYQGLNLYPEVKDVTAFQEKVEVVREQVLKNLNSQDPAFEIVKKIAVYMPESINDLSKSLVQSLNDRARTDRLQVEKLLKMDASTTLLLGSLLSQTLGENDLLCEDLVNLNISDFASPGLTGIKVSWMSVKLPTYGISILAHEFAHHVFAHAKQFESAKACLADKQGSQQFLNEDFSDVLAAKVVLQLQNVLPKKQSNYGCFFASEEKEPSLKVDGAQAVHSSGLYRALQIAQVRKELIPDTCKKLVTAQNSKALNSCEM
;
A
#
# COMPACT_ATOMS: atom_id res chain seq x y z
N MET A 1 21.19 -2.29 -0.60
CA MET A 1 21.52 -3.60 -1.21
C MET A 1 20.27 -4.47 -1.41
N GLY A 2 20.00 -4.89 -2.65
CA GLY A 2 19.02 -5.92 -3.04
C GLY A 2 17.66 -5.38 -3.52
N GLY A 3 17.35 -5.47 -4.82
CA GLY A 3 16.23 -4.76 -5.46
C GLY A 3 14.81 -5.15 -5.04
N LEU A 4 14.03 -4.15 -4.64
CA LEU A 4 12.57 -4.20 -4.45
C LEU A 4 11.86 -4.20 -5.82
N LYS A 5 11.29 -5.34 -6.24
CA LYS A 5 10.28 -5.35 -7.31
C LYS A 5 8.91 -4.95 -6.75
N MET A 6 8.65 -3.64 -6.68
CA MET A 6 7.30 -3.07 -6.50
C MET A 6 6.39 -3.51 -7.66
N ARG A 7 5.18 -4.01 -7.35
CA ARG A 7 4.10 -4.16 -8.34
C ARG A 7 3.19 -2.93 -8.18
N TRP A 8 2.87 -2.34 -9.33
CA TRP A 8 2.25 -1.03 -9.48
C TRP A 8 0.83 -1.18 -10.00
N SER A 9 -0.06 -0.31 -9.51
CA SER A 9 -1.37 -0.04 -10.08
C SER A 9 -1.25 0.77 -11.37
N LYS A 10 -1.64 0.19 -12.51
CA LYS A 10 -1.38 0.67 -13.87
C LYS A 10 -2.67 0.93 -14.63
N SER A 11 -3.24 2.13 -14.43
CA SER A 11 -4.02 2.76 -15.51
C SER A 11 -3.16 3.84 -16.15
N ILE A 12 -2.98 3.66 -17.45
CA ILE A 12 -1.82 4.10 -18.21
C ILE A 12 -2.30 5.19 -19.15
N LEU A 13 -1.83 6.42 -18.94
CA LEU A 13 -1.03 7.16 -19.93
C LEU A 13 -0.81 8.62 -19.50
N THR A 14 -1.55 9.14 -18.52
CA THR A 14 -1.51 10.58 -18.20
C THR A 14 -1.15 10.93 -16.77
N LEU A 15 -1.34 10.01 -15.82
CA LEU A 15 -1.06 10.25 -14.40
C LEU A 15 -0.41 9.04 -13.69
N GLY A 16 -0.63 7.83 -14.21
CA GLY A 16 -0.01 6.60 -13.70
C GLY A 16 1.51 6.47 -13.92
N LEU A 17 2.13 7.43 -14.61
CA LEU A 17 3.58 7.50 -14.79
C LEU A 17 4.31 8.02 -13.53
N ILE A 18 3.62 8.66 -12.58
CA ILE A 18 4.25 9.50 -11.56
C ILE A 18 3.75 9.21 -10.14
N ALA A 19 2.57 8.58 -10.01
CA ALA A 19 2.03 8.12 -8.73
C ALA A 19 2.90 7.03 -8.03
N GLY A 20 4.03 6.67 -8.64
CA GLY A 20 4.84 5.53 -8.23
C GLY A 20 6.10 5.79 -7.41
N CYS A 21 6.39 6.99 -6.88
CA CYS A 21 7.77 7.20 -6.41
C CYS A 21 7.99 7.83 -5.04
N VAL A 22 6.98 8.02 -4.21
CA VAL A 22 7.27 8.27 -2.78
C VAL A 22 6.24 7.52 -1.95
N ASN A 23 6.57 6.29 -1.53
CA ASN A 23 5.90 5.63 -0.42
C ASN A 23 6.83 4.59 0.22
N LEU A 24 7.39 4.98 1.36
CA LEU A 24 7.91 4.09 2.39
C LEU A 24 6.73 3.68 3.28
N ALA A 25 6.24 2.46 3.08
CA ALA A 25 5.62 1.64 4.11
C ALA A 25 5.56 0.21 3.58
N ALA A 26 6.12 -0.72 4.35
CA ALA A 26 6.23 -2.12 4.01
C ALA A 26 4.88 -2.84 4.06
N CYS A 27 4.62 -3.73 3.11
CA CYS A 27 4.09 -5.06 3.40
C CYS A 27 4.32 -5.96 2.16
N LYS A 28 4.87 -7.14 2.43
CA LYS A 28 5.42 -8.10 1.46
C LYS A 28 4.30 -8.81 0.67
N LYS A 29 4.62 -9.18 -0.57
CA LYS A 29 3.76 -9.92 -1.51
C LYS A 29 3.46 -11.36 -1.09
N GLN A 30 2.29 -11.80 -1.55
CA GLN A 30 1.70 -13.14 -1.58
C GLN A 30 2.67 -14.29 -1.95
N SER A 31 2.47 -15.41 -1.27
CA SER A 31 2.89 -16.75 -1.65
C SER A 31 1.65 -17.65 -1.56
N ASN A 32 1.28 -18.33 -2.65
CA ASN A 32 0.25 -19.36 -2.63
C ASN A 32 0.75 -20.56 -1.81
N ASN A 33 0.06 -20.98 -0.75
CA ASN A 33 0.31 -22.26 -0.11
C ASN A 33 -0.97 -22.87 0.49
N PRO A 34 -1.11 -24.21 0.43
CA PRO A 34 -2.31 -24.88 0.90
C PRO A 34 -2.47 -24.77 2.43
N VAL A 35 -3.55 -24.11 2.85
CA VAL A 35 -3.98 -23.96 4.25
C VAL A 35 -4.20 -25.34 4.89
N ARG A 36 -3.41 -25.68 5.92
CA ARG A 36 -3.73 -26.81 6.82
C ARG A 36 -4.59 -26.30 7.98
N THR A 37 -5.86 -26.68 7.95
CA THR A 37 -6.81 -26.45 9.05
C THR A 37 -6.42 -27.25 10.29
N ALA A 38 -6.05 -26.58 11.38
CA ALA A 38 -5.96 -27.21 12.70
C ALA A 38 -7.35 -27.23 13.34
N LYS A 39 -7.86 -28.42 13.65
CA LYS A 39 -9.09 -28.57 14.46
C LYS A 39 -8.78 -28.17 15.91
N ILE A 40 -9.61 -27.29 16.46
CA ILE A 40 -9.63 -26.93 17.87
C ILE A 40 -10.00 -28.19 18.69
N SER A 41 -9.18 -28.58 19.66
CA SER A 41 -9.67 -29.39 20.79
C SER A 41 -9.11 -28.88 22.12
N LYS A 42 -10.02 -28.60 23.05
CA LYS A 42 -9.73 -28.61 24.49
C LYS A 42 -9.35 -30.04 24.89
N ALA A 43 -8.32 -30.16 25.73
CA ALA A 43 -7.62 -31.40 26.09
C ALA A 43 -7.00 -32.12 24.88
N SER A 44 -5.72 -32.46 25.00
CA SER A 44 -4.91 -33.10 23.95
C SER A 44 -5.48 -34.49 23.62
N ALA A 45 -6.33 -34.56 22.59
CA ALA A 45 -6.56 -35.81 21.89
C ALA A 45 -5.21 -36.30 21.32
N PRO A 46 -4.90 -37.61 21.37
CA PRO A 46 -3.69 -38.14 20.77
C PRO A 46 -3.63 -37.75 19.29
N LEU A 47 -2.46 -37.27 18.83
CA LEU A 47 -2.24 -36.97 17.43
C LEU A 47 -2.49 -38.23 16.60
N THR A 48 -3.18 -38.09 15.47
CA THR A 48 -3.28 -39.16 14.47
C THR A 48 -1.89 -39.47 13.89
N GLU A 49 -1.69 -40.69 13.38
CA GLU A 49 -0.42 -41.09 12.75
C GLU A 49 0.00 -40.14 11.62
N LYS A 50 -0.98 -39.63 10.85
CA LYS A 50 -0.73 -38.60 9.84
C LYS A 50 -0.19 -37.30 10.44
N GLN A 51 -0.77 -36.82 11.54
CA GLN A 51 -0.31 -35.60 12.21
C GLN A 51 1.06 -35.79 12.88
N LYS A 52 1.37 -36.99 13.38
CA LYS A 52 2.71 -37.32 13.91
C LYS A 52 3.76 -37.28 12.80
N ALA A 53 3.50 -37.92 11.66
CA ALA A 53 4.39 -37.90 10.51
C ALA A 53 4.59 -36.46 9.97
N GLU A 54 3.52 -35.66 9.93
CA GLU A 54 3.59 -34.26 9.52
C GLU A 54 4.41 -33.40 10.49
N ARG A 55 4.25 -33.58 11.81
CA ARG A 55 5.08 -32.88 12.81
C ARG A 55 6.54 -33.32 12.77
N ALA A 56 6.82 -34.58 12.47
CA ALA A 56 8.19 -35.09 12.37
C ALA A 56 8.97 -34.46 11.19
N ALA A 57 8.28 -34.00 10.16
CA ALA A 57 8.87 -33.32 9.00
C ALA A 57 9.03 -31.79 9.17
N MET A 58 8.55 -31.21 10.27
CA MET A 58 8.61 -29.77 10.51
C MET A 58 9.96 -29.33 11.06
N THR A 59 10.39 -28.12 10.69
CA THR A 59 11.54 -27.46 11.32
C THR A 59 11.22 -27.07 12.78
N SER A 60 12.25 -26.83 13.59
CA SER A 60 12.04 -26.37 14.98
C SER A 60 11.25 -25.07 15.07
N ALA A 61 11.38 -24.18 14.08
CA ALA A 61 10.63 -22.94 14.03
C ALA A 61 9.16 -23.16 13.65
N GLN A 62 8.87 -24.05 12.70
CA GLN A 62 7.51 -24.46 12.37
C GLN A 62 6.80 -25.13 13.56
N LEU A 63 7.52 -25.97 14.32
CA LEU A 63 6.99 -26.58 15.54
C LEU A 63 6.69 -25.54 16.63
N CYS A 64 7.60 -24.59 16.86
CA CYS A 64 7.35 -23.48 17.79
C CYS A 64 6.13 -22.66 17.37
N TYR A 65 6.05 -22.23 16.10
CA TYR A 65 4.90 -21.50 15.58
C TYR A 65 3.60 -22.29 15.80
N GLN A 66 3.58 -23.57 15.42
CA GLN A 66 2.40 -24.42 15.55
C GLN A 66 1.93 -24.51 16.99
N ASP A 67 2.83 -24.70 17.95
CA ASP A 67 2.48 -24.87 19.36
C ASP A 67 2.11 -23.54 20.04
N LEU A 68 2.86 -22.47 19.75
CA LEU A 68 2.63 -21.14 20.34
C LEU A 68 1.30 -20.55 19.85
N CYS A 69 1.02 -20.71 18.56
CA CYS A 69 -0.16 -20.17 17.91
C CYS A 69 -1.32 -21.17 17.84
N ALA A 70 -1.22 -22.35 18.47
CA ALA A 70 -2.24 -23.42 18.42
C ALA A 70 -3.63 -22.98 18.92
N SER A 71 -3.66 -22.11 19.93
CA SER A 71 -4.90 -21.58 20.53
C SER A 71 -5.48 -20.39 19.78
N GLN A 72 -4.68 -19.79 18.90
CA GLN A 72 -5.14 -18.74 17.99
C GLN A 72 -5.92 -19.47 16.89
N SER A 73 -7.14 -19.06 16.61
CA SER A 73 -7.86 -19.60 15.48
C SER A 73 -7.00 -19.41 14.23
N THR A 74 -6.58 -20.49 13.58
CA THR A 74 -6.08 -20.49 12.20
C THR A 74 -7.16 -20.02 11.20
N GLU A 75 -8.27 -19.44 11.68
CA GLU A 75 -9.43 -19.02 10.91
C GLU A 75 -9.09 -17.97 9.85
N ILE A 76 -7.94 -17.31 9.96
CA ILE A 76 -7.63 -16.09 9.22
C ILE A 76 -6.10 -16.00 9.00
N SER A 77 -5.54 -16.78 8.07
CA SER A 77 -4.39 -16.25 7.31
C SER A 77 -4.91 -15.23 6.31
N TYR A 78 -4.06 -14.34 5.81
CA TYR A 78 -4.45 -13.40 4.77
C TYR A 78 -4.97 -14.15 3.53
N GLU A 79 -4.29 -15.23 3.14
CA GLU A 79 -4.73 -16.11 2.04
C GLU A 79 -6.12 -16.71 2.29
N THR A 80 -6.40 -17.18 3.51
CA THR A 80 -7.71 -17.72 3.88
C THR A 80 -8.79 -16.64 3.81
N LEU A 81 -8.50 -15.42 4.28
CA LEU A 81 -9.40 -14.28 4.16
C LEU A 81 -9.72 -13.97 2.70
N MET A 82 -8.69 -13.84 1.87
CA MET A 82 -8.87 -13.52 0.45
C MET A 82 -9.67 -14.61 -0.28
N THR A 83 -9.45 -15.89 0.07
CA THR A 83 -10.16 -17.03 -0.52
C THR A 83 -11.63 -17.04 -0.11
N LYS A 84 -11.92 -16.84 1.18
CA LYS A 84 -13.31 -16.74 1.67
C LYS A 84 -14.02 -15.54 1.08
N ALA A 85 -13.35 -14.38 1.04
CA ALA A 85 -13.91 -13.15 0.52
C ALA A 85 -14.14 -13.16 -0.99
N ALA A 86 -13.49 -14.08 -1.73
CA ALA A 86 -13.80 -14.31 -3.14
C ALA A 86 -15.15 -15.00 -3.37
N GLN A 87 -15.81 -15.52 -2.32
CA GLN A 87 -17.11 -16.18 -2.41
C GLN A 87 -18.23 -15.18 -2.11
N PRO A 88 -18.98 -14.70 -3.11
CA PRO A 88 -20.04 -13.71 -2.89
C PRO A 88 -21.33 -14.34 -2.35
N SER A 89 -22.05 -13.58 -1.53
CA SER A 89 -23.45 -13.85 -1.19
C SER A 89 -24.37 -13.66 -2.42
N LYS A 90 -25.64 -14.07 -2.29
CA LYS A 90 -26.64 -13.82 -3.34
C LYS A 90 -26.78 -12.32 -3.62
N ASP A 91 -26.98 -11.52 -2.58
CA ASP A 91 -27.17 -10.07 -2.70
C ASP A 91 -25.95 -9.39 -3.35
N GLN A 92 -24.73 -9.87 -3.09
CA GLN A 92 -23.51 -9.36 -3.71
C GLN A 92 -23.42 -9.72 -5.19
N LYS A 93 -23.84 -10.93 -5.58
CA LYS A 93 -23.95 -11.31 -7.00
C LYS A 93 -24.97 -10.44 -7.71
N ASP A 94 -26.14 -10.26 -7.09
CA ASP A 94 -27.22 -9.44 -7.65
C ASP A 94 -26.76 -7.97 -7.82
N TYR A 95 -26.08 -7.41 -6.81
CA TYR A 95 -25.47 -6.07 -6.89
C TYR A 95 -24.44 -5.97 -8.02
N TYR A 96 -23.53 -6.95 -8.13
CA TYR A 96 -22.51 -6.95 -9.18
C TYR A 96 -23.15 -7.00 -10.58
N GLN A 97 -24.11 -7.88 -10.80
CA GLN A 97 -24.82 -8.01 -12.08
C GLN A 97 -25.58 -6.73 -12.43
N GLN A 98 -26.27 -6.13 -11.46
CA GLN A 98 -27.09 -4.94 -11.69
C GLN A 98 -26.26 -3.67 -11.91
N HIS A 99 -25.13 -3.51 -11.22
CA HIS A 99 -24.43 -2.23 -11.14
C HIS A 99 -23.02 -2.23 -11.75
N LEU A 100 -22.30 -3.35 -11.74
CA LEU A 100 -20.87 -3.39 -12.05
C LEU A 100 -20.53 -4.17 -13.31
N GLU A 101 -21.24 -5.25 -13.64
CA GLU A 101 -20.85 -6.16 -14.72
C GLU A 101 -20.72 -5.46 -16.08
N ALA A 102 -21.74 -4.71 -16.50
CA ALA A 102 -21.71 -4.01 -17.78
C ALA A 102 -20.59 -2.94 -17.83
N ARG A 103 -20.39 -2.22 -16.72
CA ARG A 103 -19.35 -1.17 -16.62
C ARG A 103 -17.95 -1.74 -16.62
N LEU A 104 -17.76 -2.88 -15.94
CA LEU A 104 -16.50 -3.60 -15.94
C LEU A 104 -16.19 -4.10 -17.35
N LYS A 105 -17.18 -4.64 -18.06
CA LYS A 105 -17.03 -5.02 -19.46
C LYS A 105 -16.59 -3.83 -20.31
N GLU A 106 -17.27 -2.70 -20.20
CA GLU A 106 -16.89 -1.50 -20.96
C GLU A 106 -15.47 -1.01 -20.66
N ALA A 107 -15.05 -1.04 -19.38
CA ALA A 107 -13.70 -0.66 -18.99
C ALA A 107 -12.64 -1.64 -19.53
N ILE A 108 -12.92 -2.94 -19.50
CA ILE A 108 -12.04 -3.97 -20.09
C ILE A 108 -11.94 -3.78 -21.61
N ASP A 109 -13.08 -3.61 -22.29
CA ASP A 109 -13.12 -3.42 -23.75
C ASP A 109 -12.32 -2.17 -24.17
N ALA A 110 -12.49 -1.05 -23.44
CA ALA A 110 -11.74 0.18 -23.67
C ALA A 110 -10.22 -0.01 -23.45
N LYS A 111 -9.82 -0.73 -22.39
CA LYS A 111 -8.40 -1.03 -22.13
C LYS A 111 -7.80 -1.95 -23.19
N VAL A 112 -8.54 -2.97 -23.63
CA VAL A 112 -8.11 -3.85 -24.71
C VAL A 112 -7.87 -3.02 -25.97
N GLN A 113 -8.81 -2.14 -26.33
CA GLN A 113 -8.66 -1.23 -27.46
C GLN A 113 -7.44 -0.31 -27.29
N LEU A 114 -7.21 0.23 -26.09
CA LEU A 114 -6.04 1.05 -25.77
C LEU A 114 -4.73 0.29 -25.99
N HIS A 115 -4.61 -0.93 -25.45
CA HIS A 115 -3.41 -1.76 -25.62
C HIS A 115 -3.20 -2.18 -27.07
N THR A 116 -4.25 -2.56 -27.79
CA THR A 116 -4.19 -2.88 -29.22
C THR A 116 -3.72 -1.67 -30.04
N THR A 117 -4.31 -0.50 -29.80
CA THR A 117 -3.94 0.74 -30.51
C THR A 117 -2.50 1.12 -30.19
N THR A 118 -2.08 1.01 -28.93
CA THR A 118 -0.69 1.28 -28.50
C THR A 118 0.29 0.36 -29.23
N LEU A 119 0.02 -0.95 -29.27
CA LEU A 119 0.88 -1.92 -29.97
C LEU A 119 0.96 -1.61 -31.47
N ASN A 120 -0.18 -1.34 -32.10
CA ASN A 120 -0.24 -1.02 -33.53
C ASN A 120 0.52 0.26 -33.86
N GLN A 121 0.41 1.31 -33.04
CA GLN A 121 1.16 2.55 -33.24
C GLN A 121 2.66 2.34 -33.07
N LEU A 122 3.09 1.61 -32.03
CA LEU A 122 4.50 1.28 -31.83
C LEU A 122 5.09 0.51 -33.02
N GLN A 123 4.34 -0.43 -33.59
CA GLN A 123 4.77 -1.20 -34.75
C GLN A 123 4.77 -0.36 -36.04
N ALA A 124 3.72 0.42 -36.28
CA ALA A 124 3.57 1.23 -37.49
C ALA A 124 4.65 2.31 -37.58
N LYS A 125 5.09 2.86 -36.45
CA LYS A 125 6.09 3.93 -36.37
C LYS A 125 7.52 3.45 -36.10
N GLU A 126 7.75 2.16 -35.96
CA GLU A 126 9.05 1.60 -35.54
C GLU A 126 10.19 1.98 -36.49
N SER A 127 9.95 1.94 -37.81
CA SER A 127 10.93 2.34 -38.83
C SER A 127 11.23 3.85 -38.80
N GLU A 128 10.28 4.67 -38.36
CA GLU A 128 10.43 6.13 -38.27
C GLU A 128 11.25 6.56 -37.04
N PHE A 129 11.40 5.69 -36.02
CA PHE A 129 12.10 6.03 -34.78
C PHE A 129 13.58 6.37 -34.97
N ALA A 130 14.24 5.86 -36.01
CA ALA A 130 15.62 6.18 -36.32
C ALA A 130 15.83 7.67 -36.65
N ASN A 131 14.79 8.35 -37.13
CA ASN A 131 14.83 9.76 -37.51
C ASN A 131 13.98 10.65 -36.59
N ALA A 132 13.26 10.07 -35.63
CA ALA A 132 12.41 10.80 -34.72
C ALA A 132 13.21 11.62 -33.69
N GLU A 133 13.17 12.94 -33.77
CA GLU A 133 13.82 13.83 -32.82
C GLU A 133 12.94 14.07 -31.60
N LEU A 134 13.47 13.80 -30.41
CA LEU A 134 12.82 14.14 -29.15
C LEU A 134 13.23 15.55 -28.75
N ASN A 135 12.25 16.43 -28.51
CA ASN A 135 12.54 17.75 -27.99
C ASN A 135 13.04 17.67 -26.53
N GLU A 136 13.54 18.79 -26.01
CA GLU A 136 14.14 18.84 -24.68
C GLU A 136 13.17 18.45 -23.55
N ALA A 137 11.91 18.85 -23.64
CA ALA A 137 10.89 18.51 -22.64
C ALA A 137 10.51 17.02 -22.71
N GLN A 138 10.38 16.45 -23.90
CA GLN A 138 10.17 15.01 -24.12
C GLN A 138 11.34 14.20 -23.55
N MET A 139 12.57 14.64 -23.80
CA MET A 139 13.78 14.02 -23.24
C MET A 139 13.78 14.08 -21.71
N ARG A 140 13.52 15.25 -21.11
CA ARG A 140 13.45 15.40 -19.66
C ARG A 140 12.34 14.54 -19.05
N LEU A 141 11.17 14.47 -19.67
CA LEU A 141 10.08 13.62 -19.19
C LEU A 141 10.52 12.14 -19.12
N ILE A 142 11.18 11.63 -20.15
CA ILE A 142 11.72 10.26 -20.14
C ILE A 142 12.73 10.10 -19.00
N LYS A 143 13.69 11.03 -18.86
CA LYS A 143 14.69 10.99 -17.79
C LYS A 143 14.06 10.99 -16.40
N VAL A 144 13.05 11.82 -16.16
CA VAL A 144 12.28 11.83 -14.90
C VAL A 144 11.71 10.44 -14.64
N ILE A 145 11.07 9.80 -15.62
CA ILE A 145 10.51 8.47 -15.43
C ILE A 145 11.57 7.39 -15.22
N TYR A 146 12.73 7.50 -15.86
CA TYR A 146 13.88 6.62 -15.56
C TYR A 146 14.35 6.77 -14.12
N ILE A 147 14.50 8.01 -13.65
CA ILE A 147 14.91 8.35 -12.29
C ILE A 147 13.95 7.79 -11.26
N LEU A 148 12.67 8.06 -11.48
CA LEU A 148 11.59 7.64 -10.61
C LEU A 148 11.52 6.09 -10.52
N ASN A 149 11.72 5.37 -11.63
CA ASN A 149 11.77 3.90 -11.61
C ASN A 149 13.06 3.30 -11.01
N GLY A 150 14.05 4.12 -10.65
CA GLY A 150 15.30 3.66 -10.03
C GLY A 150 16.18 2.77 -10.92
N LYS A 151 15.93 2.75 -12.23
CA LYS A 151 16.76 1.99 -13.16
C LYS A 151 17.99 2.81 -13.55
N GLU A 152 19.15 2.17 -13.56
CA GLU A 152 20.43 2.78 -13.98
C GLU A 152 20.90 3.95 -13.10
N ILE A 153 20.35 4.07 -11.88
CA ILE A 153 20.78 5.04 -10.88
C ILE A 153 21.29 4.30 -9.65
N SER A 154 22.38 4.80 -9.07
CA SER A 154 22.92 4.23 -7.85
C SER A 154 21.94 4.42 -6.68
N GLU A 155 21.97 3.52 -5.69
CA GLU A 155 21.10 3.64 -4.51
C GLU A 155 21.33 4.97 -3.75
N SER A 156 22.56 5.49 -3.75
CA SER A 156 22.90 6.78 -3.15
C SER A 156 22.27 7.96 -3.90
N ASP A 157 22.34 7.97 -5.23
CA ASP A 157 21.78 9.06 -6.04
C ASP A 157 20.25 9.04 -5.98
N GLN A 158 19.65 7.85 -5.99
CA GLN A 158 18.22 7.69 -5.83
C GLN A 158 17.74 8.27 -4.48
N LYS A 159 18.48 8.00 -3.39
CA LYS A 159 18.19 8.58 -2.06
C LYS A 159 18.31 10.11 -2.06
N ALA A 160 19.35 10.66 -2.68
CA ALA A 160 19.56 12.10 -2.77
C ALA A 160 18.42 12.79 -3.55
N ILE A 161 17.99 12.19 -4.67
CA ILE A 161 16.87 12.71 -5.48
C ILE A 161 15.57 12.69 -4.68
N PHE A 162 15.24 11.60 -4.00
CA PHE A 162 14.03 11.54 -3.18
C PHE A 162 14.08 12.46 -1.96
N ALA A 163 15.26 12.66 -1.38
CA ALA A 163 15.46 13.66 -0.33
C ALA A 163 15.21 15.08 -0.86
N LYS A 164 15.60 15.38 -2.10
CA LYS A 164 15.29 16.67 -2.73
C LYS A 164 13.79 16.81 -3.00
N ILE A 165 13.14 15.77 -3.55
CA ILE A 165 11.69 15.78 -3.82
C ILE A 165 10.88 15.99 -2.53
N SER A 166 11.28 15.38 -1.41
CA SER A 166 10.56 15.50 -0.15
C SER A 166 10.59 16.92 0.46
N THR A 167 11.47 17.80 -0.04
CA THR A 167 11.49 19.21 0.37
C THR A 167 10.35 20.05 -0.20
N TYR A 168 9.72 19.61 -1.29
CA TYR A 168 8.63 20.34 -1.92
C TYR A 168 7.33 20.29 -1.11
N ASP A 169 6.58 21.39 -1.11
CA ASP A 169 5.36 21.51 -0.30
C ASP A 169 4.29 20.50 -0.69
N PHE A 170 4.11 20.23 -1.99
CA PHE A 170 3.17 19.21 -2.46
C PHE A 170 3.56 17.79 -2.05
N ALA A 171 4.87 17.51 -1.86
CA ALA A 171 5.34 16.22 -1.37
C ALA A 171 5.10 16.07 0.14
N LYS A 172 5.28 17.15 0.90
CA LYS A 172 4.89 17.20 2.32
C LYS A 172 3.38 17.08 2.50
N ALA A 173 2.60 17.75 1.65
CA ALA A 173 1.14 17.67 1.64
C ALA A 173 0.67 16.25 1.32
N GLU A 174 1.30 15.56 0.36
CA GLU A 174 1.00 14.16 0.05
C GLU A 174 1.35 13.21 1.21
N ALA A 175 2.45 13.45 1.92
CA ALA A 175 2.77 12.73 3.14
C ALA A 175 1.67 12.90 4.22
N ARG A 176 1.11 14.11 4.35
CA ARG A 176 -0.04 14.37 5.23
C ARG A 176 -1.30 13.66 4.76
N ALA A 177 -1.58 13.69 3.47
CA ALA A 177 -2.77 13.09 2.87
C ALA A 177 -2.88 11.59 3.12
N LYS A 178 -1.74 10.89 3.06
CA LYS A 178 -1.68 9.44 3.28
C LYS A 178 -2.15 9.03 4.66
N LEU A 179 -1.91 9.88 5.65
CA LEU A 179 -2.30 9.66 7.04
C LEU A 179 -3.70 10.22 7.31
N GLN A 180 -3.88 11.50 7.02
CA GLN A 180 -5.02 12.28 7.50
C GLN A 180 -6.21 12.31 6.52
N GLY A 181 -6.03 11.69 5.35
CA GLY A 181 -7.00 11.70 4.26
C GLY A 181 -6.78 12.85 3.26
N PRO A 182 -7.46 12.81 2.11
CA PRO A 182 -7.26 13.74 0.99
C PRO A 182 -7.40 15.22 1.36
N GLN A 183 -8.29 15.54 2.30
CA GLN A 183 -8.52 16.91 2.77
C GLN A 183 -7.26 17.57 3.36
N ALA A 184 -6.38 16.79 3.99
CA ALA A 184 -5.16 17.33 4.57
C ALA A 184 -4.15 17.79 3.52
N TYR A 185 -4.15 17.17 2.33
CA TYR A 185 -3.41 17.70 1.20
C TYR A 185 -3.92 19.08 0.82
N LEU A 186 -5.24 19.18 0.59
CA LEU A 186 -5.90 20.38 0.09
C LEU A 186 -5.68 21.55 1.04
N LEU A 187 -5.87 21.33 2.34
CA LEU A 187 -5.66 22.34 3.38
C LEU A 187 -4.19 22.66 3.62
N SER A 188 -3.25 21.76 3.27
CA SER A 188 -1.82 22.08 3.30
C SER A 188 -1.40 22.94 2.11
N MET A 189 -2.02 22.73 0.94
CA MET A 189 -1.74 23.51 -0.27
C MET A 189 -2.51 24.84 -0.30
N HIS A 190 -3.68 24.90 0.35
CA HIS A 190 -4.57 26.06 0.38
C HIS A 190 -5.14 26.26 1.80
N PRO A 191 -4.32 26.74 2.76
CA PRO A 191 -4.68 26.76 4.19
C PRO A 191 -5.86 27.66 4.53
N ASP A 192 -6.10 28.72 3.75
CA ASP A 192 -7.14 29.72 4.03
C ASP A 192 -8.51 29.38 3.39
N LYS A 193 -8.66 28.17 2.84
CA LYS A 193 -9.85 27.75 2.09
C LYS A 193 -10.60 26.63 2.80
N THR A 194 -11.90 26.54 2.54
CA THR A 194 -12.66 25.31 2.83
C THR A 194 -12.12 24.16 1.97
N VAL A 195 -12.37 22.90 2.36
CA VAL A 195 -11.90 21.73 1.59
C VAL A 195 -12.36 21.79 0.13
N MET A 196 -13.61 22.17 -0.12
CA MET A 196 -14.14 22.23 -1.49
C MET A 196 -13.58 23.40 -2.29
N ASP A 197 -13.35 24.56 -1.67
CA ASP A 197 -12.71 25.68 -2.35
C ASP A 197 -11.22 25.42 -2.60
N ALA A 198 -10.56 24.72 -1.69
CA ALA A 198 -9.20 24.22 -1.85
C ALA A 198 -9.13 23.20 -3.00
N ALA A 199 -10.10 22.28 -3.11
CA ALA A 199 -10.18 21.33 -4.23
C ALA A 199 -10.30 22.06 -5.58
N ARG A 200 -11.15 23.09 -5.67
CA ARG A 200 -11.32 23.88 -6.91
C ARG A 200 -10.08 24.70 -7.26
N ALA A 201 -9.44 25.29 -6.26
CA ALA A 201 -8.18 26.01 -6.43
C ALA A 201 -7.07 25.05 -6.91
N GLU A 202 -7.00 23.86 -6.33
CA GLU A 202 -6.05 22.83 -6.72
C GLU A 202 -6.31 22.34 -8.15
N ILE A 203 -7.57 22.08 -8.53
CA ILE A 203 -7.97 21.73 -9.90
C ILE A 203 -7.50 22.80 -10.89
N SER A 204 -7.75 24.08 -10.59
CA SER A 204 -7.37 25.17 -11.49
C SER A 204 -5.86 25.17 -11.72
N HIS A 205 -5.09 25.05 -10.63
CA HIS A 205 -3.64 25.04 -10.71
C HIS A 205 -3.08 23.82 -11.46
N ILE A 206 -3.57 22.61 -11.20
CA ILE A 206 -3.04 21.42 -11.86
C ILE A 206 -3.40 21.37 -13.35
N LEU A 207 -4.51 21.98 -13.77
CA LEU A 207 -4.84 22.13 -15.18
C LEU A 207 -3.91 23.13 -15.89
N GLU A 208 -3.48 24.20 -15.23
CA GLU A 208 -2.46 25.11 -15.75
C GLU A 208 -1.11 24.38 -15.93
N LEU A 209 -0.67 23.62 -14.92
CA LEU A 209 0.57 22.83 -14.99
C LEU A 209 0.51 21.76 -16.08
N GLN A 210 -0.65 21.10 -16.23
CA GLN A 210 -0.89 20.14 -17.30
C GLN A 210 -0.73 20.80 -18.68
N GLU A 211 -1.34 21.97 -18.88
CA GLU A 211 -1.29 22.67 -20.16
C GLU A 211 0.14 23.12 -20.50
N ALA A 212 0.89 23.62 -19.51
CA ALA A 212 2.31 23.94 -19.66
C ALA A 212 3.14 22.71 -20.07
N LEU A 213 2.90 21.56 -19.44
CA LEU A 213 3.54 20.29 -19.81
C LEU A 213 3.20 19.86 -21.23
N ASN A 214 1.91 19.85 -21.61
CA ASN A 214 1.47 19.48 -22.94
C ASN A 214 2.07 20.37 -24.02
N THR A 215 2.08 21.69 -23.77
CA THR A 215 2.69 22.68 -24.67
C THR A 215 4.17 22.41 -24.87
N ALA A 216 4.92 22.19 -23.78
CA ALA A 216 6.35 21.91 -23.85
C ALA A 216 6.66 20.57 -24.55
N ILE A 217 5.83 19.55 -24.33
CA ILE A 217 5.94 18.24 -24.99
C ILE A 217 5.60 18.35 -26.48
N GLY A 218 4.78 19.32 -26.89
CA GLY A 218 4.30 19.48 -28.25
C GLY A 218 3.09 18.60 -28.60
N PHE A 219 2.47 17.97 -27.59
CA PHE A 219 1.32 17.09 -27.75
C PHE A 219 0.46 17.12 -26.49
N LYS A 220 -0.88 17.03 -26.63
CA LYS A 220 -1.82 16.93 -25.49
C LYS A 220 -1.75 15.53 -24.86
N PHE A 221 -0.61 15.25 -24.24
CA PHE A 221 -0.28 13.97 -23.63
C PHE A 221 -1.16 13.76 -22.40
N ILE A 222 -1.16 14.70 -21.45
CA ILE A 222 -1.91 14.66 -20.18
C ILE A 222 -3.28 15.34 -20.34
N ASP A 223 -4.36 14.71 -19.86
CA ASP A 223 -5.69 15.31 -19.94
C ASP A 223 -6.61 14.87 -18.80
N MET A 224 -6.93 15.85 -17.97
CA MET A 224 -7.67 15.72 -16.72
C MET A 224 -9.01 16.47 -16.76
N GLU A 225 -9.37 17.13 -17.86
CA GLU A 225 -10.56 18.01 -17.93
C GLU A 225 -11.90 17.26 -18.08
N HIS A 226 -12.02 16.09 -17.45
CA HIS A 226 -13.17 15.20 -17.60
C HIS A 226 -13.60 14.64 -16.24
N GLY A 227 -14.80 14.07 -16.16
CA GLY A 227 -15.27 13.34 -14.98
C GLY A 227 -15.40 14.19 -13.72
N ALA A 228 -14.90 13.65 -12.60
CA ALA A 228 -14.94 14.33 -11.30
C ALA A 228 -14.29 15.72 -11.34
N ILE A 229 -13.19 15.90 -12.07
CA ILE A 229 -12.50 17.20 -12.17
C ILE A 229 -13.37 18.23 -12.88
N ALA A 230 -13.99 17.87 -14.01
CA ALA A 230 -14.90 18.77 -14.72
C ALA A 230 -16.11 19.16 -13.85
N ARG A 231 -16.69 18.19 -13.15
CA ARG A 231 -17.84 18.40 -12.25
C ARG A 231 -17.47 19.29 -11.06
N LEU A 232 -16.31 19.08 -10.45
CA LEU A 232 -15.81 19.86 -9.32
C LEU A 232 -15.47 21.30 -9.73
N LYS A 233 -14.85 21.47 -10.90
CA LYS A 233 -14.59 22.79 -11.51
C LYS A 233 -15.89 23.55 -11.73
N ALA A 234 -16.97 22.86 -12.11
CA ALA A 234 -18.31 23.43 -12.27
C ALA A 234 -19.09 23.66 -10.94
N GLY A 235 -18.44 23.49 -9.78
CA GLY A 235 -19.05 23.76 -8.48
C GLY A 235 -19.70 22.54 -7.81
N GLY A 236 -19.65 21.37 -8.43
CA GLY A 236 -20.19 20.12 -7.86
C GLY A 236 -19.48 19.67 -6.58
N ALA A 237 -20.10 18.76 -5.85
CA ALA A 237 -19.49 18.09 -4.70
C ALA A 237 -18.55 16.95 -5.15
N ALA A 238 -17.60 16.61 -4.28
CA ALA A 238 -16.74 15.43 -4.38
C ALA A 238 -17.04 14.50 -3.21
N ASP A 239 -17.03 13.20 -3.48
CA ASP A 239 -16.87 12.21 -2.42
C ASP A 239 -15.39 12.01 -2.04
N ALA A 240 -15.15 11.23 -0.99
CA ALA A 240 -13.80 10.99 -0.47
C ALA A 240 -12.88 10.29 -1.49
N SER A 241 -13.44 9.44 -2.36
CA SER A 241 -12.69 8.72 -3.40
C SER A 241 -12.26 9.68 -4.50
N GLU A 242 -13.16 10.56 -4.93
CA GLU A 242 -12.87 11.57 -5.95
C GLU A 242 -11.84 12.61 -5.46
N LEU A 243 -11.89 12.98 -4.17
CA LEU A 243 -10.84 13.82 -3.58
C LEU A 243 -9.49 13.10 -3.56
N LYS A 244 -9.46 11.81 -3.25
CA LYS A 244 -8.22 11.00 -3.25
C LYS A 244 -7.61 10.93 -4.66
N ASP A 245 -8.43 10.69 -5.68
CA ASP A 245 -7.99 10.65 -7.08
C ASP A 245 -7.47 12.02 -7.53
N LEU A 246 -8.14 13.11 -7.13
CA LEU A 246 -7.67 14.48 -7.37
C LEU A 246 -6.28 14.71 -6.76
N ILE A 247 -6.06 14.28 -5.52
CA ILE A 247 -4.77 14.48 -4.84
C ILE A 247 -3.65 13.68 -5.48
N GLN A 248 -3.89 12.42 -5.82
CA GLN A 248 -2.90 11.61 -6.53
C GLN A 248 -2.55 12.23 -7.89
N SER A 249 -3.56 12.77 -8.57
CA SER A 249 -3.36 13.45 -9.85
C SER A 249 -2.57 14.74 -9.69
N SER A 250 -2.90 15.54 -8.67
CA SER A 250 -2.18 16.77 -8.35
C SER A 250 -0.71 16.53 -8.03
N TYR A 251 -0.42 15.62 -7.09
CA TYR A 251 0.94 15.26 -6.72
C TYR A 251 1.76 14.85 -7.95
N SER A 252 1.16 14.02 -8.80
CA SER A 252 1.77 13.52 -10.03
C SER A 252 2.10 14.66 -11.00
N VAL A 253 1.13 15.48 -11.38
CA VAL A 253 1.34 16.60 -12.31
C VAL A 253 2.40 17.57 -11.78
N ARG A 254 2.34 17.92 -10.49
CA ARG A 254 3.32 18.82 -9.87
C ARG A 254 4.72 18.26 -9.91
N LEU A 255 4.89 16.97 -9.60
CA LEU A 255 6.20 16.32 -9.60
C LEU A 255 6.82 16.33 -11.00
N VAL A 256 6.08 15.90 -12.03
CA VAL A 256 6.62 15.92 -13.40
C VAL A 256 6.80 17.34 -13.91
N HIS A 257 5.87 18.24 -13.67
CA HIS A 257 6.03 19.63 -14.07
C HIS A 257 7.33 20.21 -13.50
N ILE A 258 7.57 20.01 -12.19
CA ILE A 258 8.77 20.53 -11.56
C ILE A 258 10.03 19.91 -12.15
N LEU A 259 10.11 18.58 -12.25
CA LEU A 259 11.33 17.92 -12.71
C LEU A 259 11.57 18.04 -14.22
N THR A 260 10.53 18.31 -15.01
CA THR A 260 10.62 18.47 -16.47
C THR A 260 10.81 19.91 -16.90
N LEU A 261 10.19 20.89 -16.21
CA LEU A 261 10.15 22.29 -16.68
C LEU A 261 10.72 23.33 -15.70
N LYS A 262 10.80 23.06 -14.39
CA LYS A 262 11.16 24.08 -13.38
C LYS A 262 12.52 23.86 -12.73
N ASP A 263 12.71 22.70 -12.10
CA ASP A 263 13.95 22.28 -11.45
C ASP A 263 14.52 21.09 -12.24
N THR A 264 14.97 21.40 -13.45
CA THR A 264 15.38 20.40 -14.44
C THR A 264 16.72 19.76 -14.10
N ALA A 265 17.48 20.32 -13.15
CA ALA A 265 18.82 19.84 -12.80
C ALA A 265 18.86 18.35 -12.45
N ILE A 266 17.80 17.82 -11.81
CA ILE A 266 17.69 16.39 -11.51
C ILE A 266 17.60 15.57 -12.81
N ALA A 267 16.75 15.98 -13.76
CA ALA A 267 16.60 15.31 -15.04
C ALA A 267 17.86 15.48 -15.91
N ASP A 268 18.42 16.69 -15.93
CA ASP A 268 19.57 17.04 -16.76
C ASP A 268 20.86 16.34 -16.31
N ALA A 269 20.98 16.02 -15.02
CA ALA A 269 22.10 15.24 -14.47
C ALA A 269 22.14 13.79 -14.96
N LEU A 270 21.02 13.22 -15.42
CA LEU A 270 21.02 11.87 -16.00
C LEU A 270 21.56 11.92 -17.44
N PRO A 271 22.71 11.28 -17.74
CA PRO A 271 23.37 11.36 -19.05
C PRO A 271 22.71 10.45 -20.10
N LEU A 272 21.38 10.45 -20.16
CA LEU A 272 20.59 9.66 -21.11
C LEU A 272 20.41 10.43 -22.42
N LYS A 273 20.83 9.82 -23.55
CA LYS A 273 20.71 10.39 -24.90
C LYS A 273 19.59 9.71 -25.70
N SER A 274 19.09 10.38 -26.74
CA SER A 274 18.02 9.85 -27.61
C SER A 274 18.36 8.50 -28.24
N GLU A 275 19.62 8.28 -28.63
CA GLU A 275 20.08 7.01 -29.19
C GLU A 275 20.05 5.86 -28.17
N THR A 276 20.39 6.16 -26.91
CA THR A 276 20.25 5.20 -25.80
C THR A 276 18.80 4.85 -25.57
N ILE A 277 17.89 5.83 -25.60
CA ILE A 277 16.45 5.63 -25.46
C ILE A 277 15.90 4.71 -26.54
N ARG A 278 16.26 4.95 -27.81
CA ARG A 278 15.86 4.09 -28.93
C ARG A 278 16.40 2.67 -28.77
N THR A 279 17.66 2.54 -28.37
CA THR A 279 18.29 1.24 -28.10
C THR A 279 17.57 0.49 -26.97
N HIS A 280 17.22 1.18 -25.89
CA HIS A 280 16.50 0.60 -24.77
C HIS A 280 15.09 0.16 -25.18
N LEU A 281 14.38 0.98 -25.95
CA LEU A 281 13.06 0.61 -26.46
C LEU A 281 13.14 -0.62 -27.39
N ALA A 282 14.10 -0.63 -28.33
CA ALA A 282 14.29 -1.74 -29.27
C ALA A 282 14.65 -3.06 -28.56
N LYS A 283 15.43 -3.00 -27.48
CA LYS A 283 15.76 -4.17 -26.64
C LYS A 283 14.69 -4.50 -25.60
N SER A 284 13.68 -3.66 -25.44
CA SER A 284 12.64 -3.88 -24.43
C SER A 284 11.70 -5.02 -24.85
N ASP A 285 11.17 -5.70 -23.85
CA ASP A 285 10.09 -6.68 -23.99
C ASP A 285 8.69 -6.01 -24.07
N LEU A 286 8.61 -4.70 -24.30
CA LEU A 286 7.36 -3.94 -24.25
C LEU A 286 6.28 -4.53 -25.18
N LYS A 287 6.63 -4.79 -26.45
CA LYS A 287 5.70 -5.39 -27.43
C LYS A 287 5.22 -6.76 -26.97
N ALA A 288 6.12 -7.60 -26.45
CA ALA A 288 5.77 -8.92 -25.91
C ALA A 288 4.87 -8.81 -24.68
N ARG A 289 5.12 -7.86 -23.77
CA ARG A 289 4.24 -7.58 -22.62
C ARG A 289 2.85 -7.11 -23.04
N LEU A 290 2.75 -6.23 -24.06
CA LEU A 290 1.46 -5.80 -24.62
C LEU A 290 0.70 -6.97 -25.27
N GLN A 291 1.38 -7.80 -26.06
CA GLN A 291 0.80 -8.99 -26.67
C GLN A 291 0.31 -10.00 -25.63
N LYS A 292 1.11 -10.27 -24.59
CA LYS A 292 0.73 -11.13 -23.48
C LYS A 292 -0.54 -10.62 -22.79
N ARG A 293 -0.64 -9.31 -22.54
CA ARG A 293 -1.83 -8.69 -21.92
C ARG A 293 -3.08 -8.84 -22.79
N LEU A 294 -2.95 -8.66 -24.09
CA LEU A 294 -4.07 -8.88 -25.02
C LEU A 294 -4.51 -10.35 -25.02
N ALA A 295 -3.57 -11.29 -24.93
CA ALA A 295 -3.87 -12.72 -24.81
C ALA A 295 -4.55 -13.09 -23.48
N GLU A 296 -4.23 -12.37 -22.39
CA GLU A 296 -4.84 -12.54 -21.07
C GLU A 296 -6.18 -11.79 -20.91
N ALA A 297 -6.57 -10.93 -21.87
CA ALA A 297 -7.80 -10.14 -21.78
C ALA A 297 -9.08 -10.95 -21.49
N PRO A 298 -9.28 -12.16 -22.05
CA PRO A 298 -10.46 -12.97 -21.74
C PRO A 298 -10.59 -13.36 -20.25
N SER A 299 -9.47 -13.51 -19.53
CA SER A 299 -9.48 -13.86 -18.10
C SER A 299 -9.50 -12.64 -17.17
N LEU A 300 -9.35 -11.42 -17.70
CA LEU A 300 -9.41 -10.19 -16.89
C LEU A 300 -10.77 -10.01 -16.22
N LYS A 301 -11.87 -10.34 -16.91
CA LYS A 301 -13.22 -10.20 -16.33
C LYS A 301 -13.36 -11.01 -15.05
N SER A 302 -13.00 -12.29 -15.08
CA SER A 302 -13.12 -13.17 -13.91
C SER A 302 -12.15 -12.77 -12.78
N ALA A 303 -10.92 -12.35 -13.12
CA ALA A 303 -9.99 -11.82 -12.11
C ALA A 303 -10.52 -10.54 -11.44
N CYS A 304 -11.17 -9.65 -12.20
CA CYS A 304 -11.76 -8.41 -11.70
C CYS A 304 -12.99 -8.68 -10.84
N GLU A 305 -13.83 -9.59 -11.27
CA GLU A 305 -14.99 -10.03 -10.52
C GLU A 305 -14.58 -10.59 -9.15
N VAL A 306 -13.58 -11.48 -9.09
CA VAL A 306 -13.03 -12.00 -7.82
C VAL A 306 -12.56 -10.85 -6.92
N ARG A 307 -11.83 -9.88 -7.46
CA ARG A 307 -11.29 -8.76 -6.69
C ARG A 307 -12.39 -7.82 -6.17
N ILE A 308 -13.42 -7.59 -6.98
CA ILE A 308 -14.60 -6.82 -6.57
C ILE A 308 -15.31 -7.54 -5.43
N TYR A 309 -15.56 -8.85 -5.54
CA TYR A 309 -16.19 -9.61 -4.45
C TYR A 309 -15.37 -9.59 -3.17
N GLN A 310 -14.04 -9.70 -3.27
CA GLN A 310 -13.17 -9.54 -2.11
C GLN A 310 -13.35 -8.17 -1.45
N GLY A 311 -13.39 -7.09 -2.23
CA GLY A 311 -13.70 -5.76 -1.72
C GLY A 311 -15.07 -5.68 -1.04
N LEU A 312 -16.08 -6.21 -1.71
CA LEU A 312 -17.46 -6.20 -1.21
C LEU A 312 -17.63 -6.98 0.10
N ASN A 313 -16.80 -7.99 0.34
CA ASN A 313 -16.82 -8.81 1.55
C ASN A 313 -15.94 -8.27 2.68
N LEU A 314 -14.81 -7.63 2.36
CA LEU A 314 -13.80 -7.26 3.35
C LEU A 314 -13.93 -5.82 3.84
N TYR A 315 -14.54 -4.93 3.07
CA TYR A 315 -14.72 -3.55 3.54
C TYR A 315 -15.75 -3.48 4.68
N PRO A 316 -15.47 -2.71 5.74
CA PRO A 316 -16.34 -2.63 6.91
C PRO A 316 -17.69 -2.01 6.56
N GLU A 317 -18.74 -2.48 7.22
CA GLU A 317 -20.01 -1.75 7.21
C GLU A 317 -19.88 -0.49 8.07
N VAL A 318 -20.74 0.50 7.85
CA VAL A 318 -20.76 1.74 8.64
C VAL A 318 -20.89 1.44 10.14
N LYS A 319 -21.66 0.41 10.52
CA LYS A 319 -21.79 -0.04 11.90
C LYS A 319 -20.47 -0.60 12.47
N ASP A 320 -19.66 -1.26 11.64
CA ASP A 320 -18.37 -1.82 12.06
C ASP A 320 -17.37 -0.68 12.32
N VAL A 321 -17.34 0.32 11.43
CA VAL A 321 -16.52 1.53 11.58
C VAL A 321 -16.91 2.27 12.86
N THR A 322 -18.20 2.50 13.09
CA THR A 322 -18.71 3.19 14.28
C THR A 322 -18.35 2.44 15.56
N ALA A 323 -18.59 1.12 15.59
CA ALA A 323 -18.26 0.28 16.75
C ALA A 323 -16.75 0.17 17.00
N PHE A 324 -15.91 0.30 15.98
CA PHE A 324 -14.46 0.33 16.14
C PHE A 324 -13.98 1.69 16.64
N GLN A 325 -14.59 2.80 16.21
CA GLN A 325 -14.31 4.15 16.70
C GLN A 325 -14.49 4.25 18.22
N GLU A 326 -15.54 3.65 18.78
CA GLU A 326 -15.74 3.60 20.24
C GLU A 326 -14.59 2.90 20.97
N LYS A 327 -14.01 1.86 20.36
CA LYS A 327 -12.87 1.12 20.93
C LYS A 327 -11.57 1.90 20.86
N VAL A 328 -11.43 2.86 19.93
CA VAL A 328 -10.24 3.71 19.85
C VAL A 328 -10.02 4.44 21.16
N GLU A 329 -11.08 5.03 21.71
CA GLU A 329 -11.01 5.79 22.97
C GLU A 329 -10.59 4.89 24.13
N VAL A 330 -11.18 3.68 24.21
CA VAL A 330 -10.82 2.69 25.23
C VAL A 330 -9.34 2.30 25.15
N VAL A 331 -8.81 2.09 23.94
CA VAL A 331 -7.38 1.79 23.74
C VAL A 331 -6.53 3.00 24.12
N ARG A 332 -6.88 4.21 23.67
CA ARG A 332 -6.16 5.44 23.98
C ARG A 332 -6.06 5.68 25.48
N GLU A 333 -7.17 5.58 26.20
CA GLU A 333 -7.20 5.70 27.65
C GLU A 333 -6.29 4.67 28.33
N GLN A 334 -6.29 3.44 27.84
CA GLN A 334 -5.43 2.40 28.41
C GLN A 334 -3.94 2.65 28.12
N VAL A 335 -3.59 3.18 26.94
CA VAL A 335 -2.22 3.63 26.64
C VAL A 335 -1.82 4.75 27.60
N LEU A 336 -2.68 5.76 27.78
CA LEU A 336 -2.42 6.89 28.69
C LEU A 336 -2.18 6.44 30.14
N LYS A 337 -2.85 5.40 30.63
CA LYS A 337 -2.61 4.82 31.97
C LYS A 337 -1.22 4.22 32.15
N ASN A 338 -0.51 3.92 31.06
CA ASN A 338 0.88 3.45 31.10
C ASN A 338 1.90 4.61 31.02
N LEU A 339 1.45 5.85 30.92
CA LEU A 339 2.29 7.04 30.80
C LEU A 339 2.19 7.91 32.05
N ASN A 340 3.32 8.47 32.46
CA ASN A 340 3.31 9.58 33.41
C ASN A 340 2.67 10.80 32.74
N SER A 341 1.72 11.45 33.42
CA SER A 341 1.06 12.68 32.94
C SER A 341 2.01 13.84 32.62
N GLN A 342 3.23 13.81 33.16
CA GLN A 342 4.29 14.81 32.89
C GLN A 342 5.18 14.42 31.70
N ASP A 343 5.09 13.19 31.20
CA ASP A 343 5.88 12.75 30.04
C ASP A 343 5.30 13.38 28.75
N PRO A 344 6.14 13.90 27.83
CA PRO A 344 5.67 14.52 26.58
C PRO A 344 4.74 13.62 25.75
N ALA A 345 4.93 12.30 25.79
CA ALA A 345 4.08 11.36 25.07
C ALA A 345 2.63 11.39 25.55
N PHE A 346 2.36 11.76 26.81
CA PHE A 346 0.99 11.79 27.35
C PHE A 346 0.10 12.77 26.59
N GLU A 347 0.57 14.00 26.38
CA GLU A 347 -0.17 15.02 25.65
C GLU A 347 -0.22 14.75 24.15
N ILE A 348 0.79 14.09 23.58
CA ILE A 348 0.73 13.61 22.20
C ILE A 348 -0.36 12.56 22.05
N VAL A 349 -0.36 11.51 22.88
CA VAL A 349 -1.33 10.40 22.78
C VAL A 349 -2.77 10.86 22.90
N LYS A 350 -3.05 11.84 23.78
CA LYS A 350 -4.37 12.48 23.89
C LYS A 350 -4.87 13.11 22.59
N LYS A 351 -3.96 13.64 21.77
CA LYS A 351 -4.27 14.43 20.57
C LYS A 351 -4.20 13.63 19.28
N ILE A 352 -3.77 12.35 19.35
CA ILE A 352 -3.67 11.50 18.16
C ILE A 352 -5.04 11.34 17.51
N ALA A 353 -5.14 11.82 16.28
CA ALA A 353 -6.28 11.54 15.41
C ALA A 353 -6.16 10.12 14.84
N VAL A 354 -7.26 9.37 14.89
CA VAL A 354 -7.34 8.02 14.32
C VAL A 354 -8.26 8.05 13.11
N TYR A 355 -7.71 7.70 11.96
CA TYR A 355 -8.38 7.78 10.66
C TYR A 355 -8.88 6.40 10.25
N MET A 356 -10.20 6.29 10.08
CA MET A 356 -10.89 5.04 9.75
C MET A 356 -10.83 4.73 8.25
N PRO A 357 -10.90 3.44 7.88
CA PRO A 357 -11.00 3.03 6.47
C PRO A 357 -12.36 3.41 5.87
N GLU A 358 -12.42 3.44 4.53
CA GLU A 358 -13.66 3.57 3.77
C GLU A 358 -14.64 2.45 4.10
N SER A 359 -15.94 2.77 4.16
CA SER A 359 -16.99 1.76 4.33
C SER A 359 -17.31 1.04 3.03
N ILE A 360 -18.00 -0.10 3.12
CA ILE A 360 -18.53 -0.81 1.95
C ILE A 360 -19.44 0.05 1.07
N ASN A 361 -20.20 0.99 1.67
CA ASN A 361 -21.07 1.89 0.92
C ASN A 361 -20.25 2.88 0.10
N ASP A 362 -19.14 3.38 0.65
CA ASP A 362 -18.25 4.30 -0.04
C ASP A 362 -17.50 3.59 -1.17
N LEU A 363 -16.99 2.38 -0.90
CA LEU A 363 -16.38 1.53 -1.92
C LEU A 363 -17.36 1.26 -3.07
N SER A 364 -18.59 0.85 -2.75
CA SER A 364 -19.60 0.50 -3.76
C SER A 364 -19.91 1.66 -4.71
N LYS A 365 -20.04 2.88 -4.18
CA LYS A 365 -20.21 4.10 -4.99
C LYS A 365 -18.98 4.39 -5.85
N SER A 366 -17.79 4.32 -5.25
CA SER A 366 -16.53 4.60 -5.94
C SER A 366 -16.24 3.63 -7.09
N LEU A 367 -16.61 2.35 -6.96
CA LEU A 367 -16.40 1.33 -7.98
C LEU A 367 -17.15 1.65 -9.27
N VAL A 368 -18.43 2.05 -9.16
CA VAL A 368 -19.25 2.42 -10.32
C VAL A 368 -18.62 3.59 -11.06
N GLN A 369 -18.25 4.64 -10.33
CA GLN A 369 -17.65 5.84 -10.91
C GLN A 369 -16.28 5.55 -11.53
N SER A 370 -15.43 4.81 -10.81
CA SER A 370 -14.09 4.41 -11.26
C SER A 370 -14.13 3.64 -12.58
N LEU A 371 -15.08 2.71 -12.75
CA LEU A 371 -15.21 1.94 -13.99
C LEU A 371 -15.62 2.83 -15.18
N ASN A 372 -16.58 3.73 -14.97
CA ASN A 372 -17.01 4.67 -16.01
C ASN A 372 -15.86 5.61 -16.41
N ASP A 373 -15.14 6.16 -15.43
CA ASP A 373 -14.05 7.10 -15.68
C ASP A 373 -12.86 6.43 -16.36
N ARG A 374 -12.54 5.17 -16.00
CA ARG A 374 -11.51 4.38 -16.69
C ARG A 374 -11.88 4.10 -18.14
N ALA A 375 -13.11 3.63 -18.40
CA ALA A 375 -13.57 3.37 -19.76
C ALA A 375 -13.51 4.63 -20.63
N ARG A 376 -13.97 5.78 -20.11
CA ARG A 376 -13.90 7.06 -20.82
C ARG A 376 -12.45 7.48 -21.07
N THR A 377 -11.59 7.40 -20.05
CA THR A 377 -10.18 7.79 -20.15
C THR A 377 -9.47 6.97 -21.21
N ASP A 378 -9.63 5.63 -21.19
CA ASP A 378 -8.99 4.75 -22.16
C ASP A 378 -9.48 5.01 -23.60
N ARG A 379 -10.78 5.29 -23.80
CA ARG A 379 -11.32 5.69 -25.11
C ARG A 379 -10.71 7.00 -25.62
N LEU A 380 -10.62 8.03 -24.76
CA LEU A 380 -9.98 9.30 -25.12
C LEU A 380 -8.49 9.12 -25.43
N GLN A 381 -7.80 8.22 -24.73
CA GLN A 381 -6.40 7.90 -25.04
C GLN A 381 -6.27 7.21 -26.40
N VAL A 382 -7.17 6.31 -26.78
CA VAL A 382 -7.19 5.71 -28.13
C VAL A 382 -7.28 6.79 -29.22
N GLU A 383 -8.19 7.75 -29.09
CA GLU A 383 -8.34 8.84 -30.06
C GLU A 383 -7.07 9.69 -30.21
N LYS A 384 -6.32 9.85 -29.11
CA LYS A 384 -5.06 10.58 -29.10
C LYS A 384 -3.91 9.79 -29.69
N LEU A 385 -3.80 8.51 -29.37
CA LEU A 385 -2.77 7.62 -29.90
C LEU A 385 -2.78 7.59 -31.43
N LEU A 386 -3.96 7.60 -32.04
CA LEU A 386 -4.13 7.61 -33.49
C LEU A 386 -3.60 8.90 -34.17
N LYS A 387 -3.33 9.96 -33.39
CA LYS A 387 -2.82 11.26 -33.87
C LYS A 387 -1.34 11.49 -33.55
N MET A 388 -0.67 10.53 -32.91
CA MET A 388 0.73 10.68 -32.52
C MET A 388 1.66 10.58 -33.73
N ASP A 389 2.65 11.45 -33.80
CA ASP A 389 3.77 11.34 -34.73
C ASP A 389 4.83 10.35 -34.23
N ALA A 390 5.89 10.15 -35.01
CA ALA A 390 6.96 9.20 -34.66
C ALA A 390 7.67 9.59 -33.35
N SER A 391 7.93 10.89 -33.12
CA SER A 391 8.59 11.38 -31.90
C SER A 391 7.75 11.19 -30.65
N THR A 392 6.45 11.50 -30.71
CA THR A 392 5.52 11.29 -29.60
C THR A 392 5.29 9.80 -29.34
N THR A 393 5.25 8.99 -30.40
CA THR A 393 5.15 7.52 -30.27
C THR A 393 6.42 6.92 -29.66
N LEU A 394 7.61 7.44 -30.01
CA LEU A 394 8.88 7.07 -29.39
C LEU A 394 8.91 7.45 -27.91
N LEU A 395 8.45 8.66 -27.56
CA LEU A 395 8.28 9.09 -26.16
C LEU A 395 7.39 8.08 -25.42
N LEU A 396 6.19 7.81 -25.94
CA LEU A 396 5.25 6.89 -25.31
C LEU A 396 5.86 5.49 -25.11
N GLY A 397 6.46 4.91 -26.16
CA GLY A 397 7.09 3.60 -26.08
C GLY A 397 8.18 3.57 -25.01
N SER A 398 8.98 4.64 -24.94
CA SER A 398 10.03 4.78 -23.93
C SER A 398 9.46 4.81 -22.52
N LEU A 399 8.42 5.60 -22.28
CA LEU A 399 7.73 5.67 -20.99
C LEU A 399 7.13 4.32 -20.59
N LEU A 400 6.41 3.66 -21.50
CA LEU A 400 5.79 2.36 -21.25
C LEU A 400 6.80 1.24 -21.04
N SER A 401 7.96 1.28 -21.72
CA SER A 401 9.02 0.29 -21.50
C SER A 401 9.47 0.26 -20.03
N GLN A 402 9.42 1.42 -19.37
CA GLN A 402 9.77 1.59 -17.96
C GLN A 402 8.61 1.30 -17.01
N THR A 403 7.42 1.78 -17.35
CA THR A 403 6.28 1.77 -16.42
C THR A 403 5.25 0.70 -16.67
N LEU A 404 5.24 0.00 -17.80
CA LEU A 404 4.35 -1.14 -18.02
C LEU A 404 4.79 -2.32 -17.13
N GLY A 405 3.86 -3.11 -16.61
CA GLY A 405 4.18 -4.22 -15.68
C GLY A 405 4.18 -5.55 -16.40
N GLU A 406 4.72 -6.59 -15.76
CA GLU A 406 4.50 -7.97 -16.23
C GLU A 406 3.03 -8.37 -16.12
N ASN A 407 2.33 -7.85 -15.10
CA ASN A 407 0.89 -8.03 -14.89
C ASN A 407 0.24 -6.65 -14.84
N ASP A 408 -0.86 -6.46 -15.56
CA ASP A 408 -1.81 -5.36 -15.37
C ASP A 408 -3.17 -5.97 -15.36
N LEU A 409 -3.52 -6.40 -14.16
CA LEU A 409 -4.89 -6.73 -13.88
C LEU A 409 -5.51 -5.37 -13.59
N LEU A 410 -6.27 -4.85 -14.54
CA LEU A 410 -7.19 -3.69 -14.41
C LEU A 410 -7.88 -3.65 -13.02
N CYS A 411 -8.05 -4.85 -12.48
CA CYS A 411 -8.65 -5.28 -11.24
C CYS A 411 -7.91 -4.94 -9.95
N GLU A 412 -6.57 -5.04 -9.91
CA GLU A 412 -5.78 -4.90 -8.65
C GLU A 412 -6.00 -3.52 -8.00
N ASP A 413 -6.35 -2.54 -8.83
CA ASP A 413 -6.47 -1.12 -8.48
C ASP A 413 -7.89 -0.68 -8.16
N LEU A 414 -8.88 -1.52 -8.49
CA LEU A 414 -10.30 -1.20 -8.23
C LEU A 414 -10.61 -1.27 -6.73
N VAL A 415 -9.92 -2.16 -6.01
CA VAL A 415 -10.11 -2.38 -4.58
C VAL A 415 -8.75 -2.46 -3.91
N ASN A 416 -8.51 -1.56 -2.96
CA ASN A 416 -7.34 -1.65 -2.09
C ASN A 416 -7.60 -2.65 -0.96
N LEU A 417 -7.02 -3.86 -1.06
CA LEU A 417 -7.08 -4.88 -0.02
C LEU A 417 -5.84 -4.92 0.88
N ASN A 418 -4.87 -4.02 0.69
CA ASN A 418 -3.68 -4.01 1.50
C ASN A 418 -4.01 -3.64 2.95
N ILE A 419 -3.47 -4.41 3.89
CA ILE A 419 -3.43 -4.05 5.30
C ILE A 419 -2.42 -2.91 5.43
N SER A 420 -2.88 -1.76 5.93
CA SER A 420 -2.13 -0.50 5.91
C SER A 420 -2.36 0.33 7.17
N ASP A 421 -2.50 -0.36 8.31
CA ASP A 421 -2.39 0.31 9.60
C ASP A 421 -1.00 0.94 9.70
N PHE A 422 -0.93 2.23 10.05
CA PHE A 422 0.34 2.89 10.26
C PHE A 422 0.20 4.15 11.12
N ALA A 423 1.19 4.39 11.96
CA ALA A 423 1.36 5.61 12.72
C ALA A 423 2.33 6.57 12.03
N SER A 424 2.07 7.87 12.15
CA SER A 424 3.03 8.91 11.79
C SER A 424 3.27 9.84 12.98
N PRO A 425 4.34 9.61 13.77
CA PRO A 425 4.66 10.43 14.92
C PRO A 425 4.78 11.92 14.59
N GLY A 426 5.43 12.26 13.48
CA GLY A 426 5.60 13.65 13.04
C GLY A 426 4.31 14.38 12.66
N LEU A 427 3.21 13.66 12.42
CA LEU A 427 1.91 14.21 12.05
C LEU A 427 0.82 13.90 13.09
N THR A 428 1.19 13.31 14.22
CA THR A 428 0.30 12.98 15.35
C THR A 428 -1.00 12.28 14.91
N GLY A 429 -0.88 11.24 14.07
CA GLY A 429 -2.01 10.47 13.59
C GLY A 429 -1.74 8.98 13.45
N ILE A 430 -2.83 8.21 13.39
CA ILE A 430 -2.85 6.77 13.11
C ILE A 430 -3.87 6.51 12.00
N LYS A 431 -3.48 5.77 10.97
CA LYS A 431 -4.41 5.21 10.00
C LYS A 431 -4.73 3.77 10.37
N VAL A 432 -6.01 3.40 10.25
CA VAL A 432 -6.49 2.05 10.52
C VAL A 432 -6.94 1.39 9.21
N SER A 433 -6.65 0.10 9.04
CA SER A 433 -7.05 -0.67 7.86
C SER A 433 -8.46 -1.28 8.00
N TRP A 434 -9.02 -1.70 6.86
CA TRP A 434 -10.28 -2.46 6.83
C TRP A 434 -10.21 -3.72 7.71
N MET A 435 -9.03 -4.36 7.79
CA MET A 435 -8.83 -5.60 8.53
C MET A 435 -8.96 -5.35 10.03
N SER A 436 -8.34 -4.29 10.54
CA SER A 436 -8.42 -3.94 11.96
C SER A 436 -9.87 -3.68 12.39
N VAL A 437 -10.66 -3.03 11.54
CA VAL A 437 -12.08 -2.76 11.81
C VAL A 437 -12.93 -4.04 11.75
N LYS A 438 -12.79 -4.86 10.68
CA LYS A 438 -13.57 -6.10 10.52
C LYS A 438 -13.20 -7.18 11.52
N LEU A 439 -11.94 -7.24 11.91
CA LEU A 439 -11.39 -8.26 12.82
C LEU A 439 -10.87 -7.59 14.10
N PRO A 440 -11.76 -7.04 14.93
CA PRO A 440 -11.36 -6.23 16.07
C PRO A 440 -10.50 -6.98 17.09
N THR A 441 -10.55 -8.32 17.11
CA THR A 441 -9.66 -9.14 17.95
C THR A 441 -8.17 -8.97 17.60
N TYR A 442 -7.86 -8.70 16.33
CA TYR A 442 -6.51 -8.31 15.89
C TYR A 442 -6.37 -6.78 15.86
N GLY A 443 -7.39 -6.09 15.35
CA GLY A 443 -7.35 -4.65 15.15
C GLY A 443 -7.12 -3.82 16.41
N ILE A 444 -7.62 -4.25 17.57
CA ILE A 444 -7.36 -3.56 18.85
C ILE A 444 -5.88 -3.67 19.24
N SER A 445 -5.28 -4.85 19.04
CA SER A 445 -3.86 -5.06 19.32
C SER A 445 -2.97 -4.29 18.33
N ILE A 446 -3.34 -4.25 17.05
CA ILE A 446 -2.64 -3.46 16.02
C ILE A 446 -2.78 -1.96 16.34
N LEU A 447 -3.98 -1.49 16.69
CA LEU A 447 -4.18 -0.09 17.08
C LEU A 447 -3.33 0.30 18.30
N ALA A 448 -3.25 -0.57 19.32
CA ALA A 448 -2.38 -0.34 20.48
C ALA A 448 -0.89 -0.27 20.07
N HIS A 449 -0.47 -1.07 19.09
CA HIS A 449 0.86 -1.01 18.49
C HIS A 449 1.09 0.33 17.76
N GLU A 450 0.12 0.80 16.98
CA GLU A 450 0.23 2.11 16.32
C GLU A 450 0.30 3.27 17.32
N PHE A 451 -0.44 3.22 18.44
CA PHE A 451 -0.27 4.18 19.53
C PHE A 451 1.13 4.10 20.14
N ALA A 452 1.69 2.90 20.25
CA ALA A 452 3.00 2.69 20.84
C ALA A 452 4.14 3.28 19.99
N HIS A 453 4.00 3.44 18.67
CA HIS A 453 4.96 4.20 17.86
C HIS A 453 5.05 5.68 18.28
N HIS A 454 3.92 6.31 18.61
CA HIS A 454 3.91 7.67 19.15
C HIS A 454 4.55 7.72 20.53
N VAL A 455 4.28 6.73 21.38
CA VAL A 455 4.93 6.61 22.68
C VAL A 455 6.45 6.44 22.51
N PHE A 456 6.90 5.56 21.62
CA PHE A 456 8.32 5.36 21.35
C PHE A 456 9.03 6.65 20.96
N ALA A 457 8.42 7.43 20.07
CA ALA A 457 8.99 8.65 19.52
C ALA A 457 9.08 9.80 20.53
N HIS A 458 8.20 9.85 21.54
CA HIS A 458 8.06 11.00 22.42
C HIS A 458 8.33 10.71 23.91
N ALA A 459 8.24 9.46 24.33
CA ALA A 459 8.36 9.10 25.74
C ALA A 459 9.82 9.00 26.18
N LYS A 460 10.11 9.63 27.32
CA LYS A 460 11.43 9.59 27.98
C LYS A 460 11.47 8.56 29.11
N GLN A 461 10.32 8.21 29.67
CA GLN A 461 10.26 7.25 30.79
C GLN A 461 10.68 5.82 30.41
N PHE A 462 10.77 5.48 29.12
CA PHE A 462 11.02 4.11 28.65
C PHE A 462 12.45 3.87 28.11
N GLU A 463 13.41 4.77 28.34
CA GLU A 463 14.76 4.60 27.79
C GLU A 463 15.46 3.30 28.24
N SER A 464 15.29 2.89 29.50
CA SER A 464 15.81 1.62 30.00
C SER A 464 15.17 0.41 29.31
N ALA A 465 13.86 0.48 29.04
CA ALA A 465 13.14 -0.57 28.32
C ALA A 465 13.62 -0.68 26.87
N LYS A 466 13.81 0.47 26.20
CA LYS A 466 14.35 0.55 24.84
C LYS A 466 15.76 -0.06 24.78
N ALA A 467 16.63 0.27 25.72
CA ALA A 467 17.97 -0.31 25.79
C ALA A 467 17.94 -1.83 26.01
N CYS A 468 17.07 -2.32 26.88
CA CYS A 468 16.87 -3.75 27.10
C CYS A 468 16.41 -4.48 25.83
N LEU A 469 15.43 -3.91 25.10
CA LEU A 469 14.90 -4.52 23.88
C LEU A 469 15.95 -4.58 22.77
N ALA A 470 16.78 -3.54 22.63
CA ALA A 470 17.89 -3.56 21.69
C ALA A 470 18.91 -4.66 22.02
N ASP A 471 19.23 -4.87 23.30
CA ASP A 471 20.08 -5.99 23.73
C ASP A 471 19.42 -7.35 23.48
N LYS A 472 18.11 -7.44 23.73
CA LYS A 472 17.28 -8.63 23.53
C LYS A 472 17.27 -9.09 22.08
N GLN A 473 17.21 -8.15 21.14
CA GLN A 473 17.22 -8.43 19.71
C GLN A 473 18.64 -8.49 19.13
N GLY A 474 19.63 -7.93 19.82
CA GLY A 474 20.99 -7.78 19.32
C GLY A 474 21.12 -6.76 18.19
N SER A 475 20.11 -5.91 18.00
CA SER A 475 20.05 -4.91 16.93
C SER A 475 19.15 -3.74 17.32
N GLN A 476 19.53 -2.54 16.87
CA GLN A 476 18.70 -1.33 16.96
C GLN A 476 17.71 -1.22 15.79
N GLN A 477 17.86 -2.04 14.74
CA GLN A 477 17.11 -1.94 13.49
C GLN A 477 15.59 -2.00 13.71
N PHE A 478 15.14 -2.84 14.64
CA PHE A 478 13.72 -3.13 14.89
C PHE A 478 13.20 -2.52 16.19
N LEU A 479 14.00 -1.70 16.88
CA LEU A 479 13.72 -1.29 18.25
C LEU A 479 12.36 -0.60 18.40
N ASN A 480 11.98 0.26 17.45
CA ASN A 480 10.67 0.92 17.44
C ASN A 480 9.52 -0.11 17.35
N GLU A 481 9.64 -1.08 16.45
CA GLU A 481 8.63 -2.12 16.24
C GLU A 481 8.52 -3.07 17.44
N ASP A 482 9.67 -3.51 17.97
CA ASP A 482 9.72 -4.40 19.13
C ASP A 482 9.17 -3.72 20.39
N PHE A 483 9.52 -2.45 20.60
CA PHE A 483 8.92 -1.63 21.66
C PHE A 483 7.41 -1.54 21.48
N SER A 484 6.95 -1.30 20.25
CA SER A 484 5.54 -1.10 19.96
C SER A 484 4.75 -2.38 20.17
N ASP A 485 5.31 -3.53 19.80
CA ASP A 485 4.73 -4.85 20.08
C ASP A 485 4.59 -5.14 21.58
N VAL A 486 5.64 -4.84 22.35
CA VAL A 486 5.67 -5.10 23.79
C VAL A 486 4.70 -4.18 24.54
N LEU A 487 4.66 -2.88 24.21
CA LEU A 487 3.70 -1.95 24.82
C LEU A 487 2.26 -2.31 24.44
N ALA A 488 2.02 -2.65 23.18
CA ALA A 488 0.70 -3.10 22.72
C ALA A 488 0.25 -4.34 23.48
N ALA A 489 1.13 -5.32 23.65
CA ALA A 489 0.82 -6.55 24.41
C ALA A 489 0.47 -6.24 25.88
N LYS A 490 1.16 -5.28 26.51
CA LYS A 490 0.87 -4.82 27.88
C LYS A 490 -0.49 -4.12 27.96
N VAL A 491 -0.78 -3.20 27.05
CA VAL A 491 -2.07 -2.50 26.94
C VAL A 491 -3.19 -3.51 26.75
N VAL A 492 -3.02 -4.43 25.81
CA VAL A 492 -4.01 -5.46 25.49
C VAL A 492 -4.24 -6.42 26.67
N LEU A 493 -3.21 -6.77 27.44
CA LEU A 493 -3.36 -7.56 28.67
C LEU A 493 -4.26 -6.83 29.68
N GLN A 494 -4.08 -5.52 29.84
CA GLN A 494 -4.89 -4.69 30.74
C GLN A 494 -6.34 -4.52 30.24
N LEU A 495 -6.54 -4.51 28.91
CA LEU A 495 -7.87 -4.42 28.29
C LEU A 495 -8.71 -5.69 28.41
N GLN A 496 -8.14 -6.84 28.81
CA GLN A 496 -8.86 -8.11 28.88
C GLN A 496 -10.10 -8.08 29.81
N ASN A 497 -10.10 -7.19 30.81
CA ASN A 497 -11.20 -7.04 31.76
C ASN A 497 -12.26 -6.01 31.30
N VAL A 498 -11.96 -5.25 30.24
CA VAL A 498 -12.81 -4.16 29.73
C VAL A 498 -13.50 -4.58 28.42
N LEU A 499 -12.84 -5.42 27.63
CA LEU A 499 -13.34 -5.87 26.34
C LEU A 499 -13.95 -7.28 26.42
N PRO A 500 -15.13 -7.51 25.80
CA PRO A 500 -15.88 -8.76 25.93
C PRO A 500 -15.23 -9.98 25.25
N LYS A 501 -14.17 -9.76 24.45
CA LYS A 501 -13.48 -10.83 23.71
C LYS A 501 -11.97 -10.78 23.99
N LYS A 502 -11.35 -11.96 24.13
CA LYS A 502 -9.89 -12.08 24.20
C LYS A 502 -9.29 -11.58 22.88
N GLN A 503 -8.33 -10.67 22.98
CA GLN A 503 -7.62 -10.16 21.79
C GLN A 503 -6.59 -11.18 21.30
N SER A 504 -6.41 -11.27 19.99
CA SER A 504 -5.49 -12.19 19.34
C SER A 504 -4.03 -11.70 19.40
N ASN A 505 -3.09 -12.63 19.24
CA ASN A 505 -1.68 -12.36 19.06
C ASN A 505 -1.45 -12.14 17.56
N TYR A 506 -1.39 -10.89 17.12
CA TYR A 506 -1.20 -10.57 15.70
C TYR A 506 0.19 -10.99 15.19
N GLY A 507 1.17 -11.21 16.07
CA GLY A 507 2.44 -11.83 15.68
C GLY A 507 2.22 -13.22 15.07
N CYS A 508 1.26 -13.99 15.58
CA CYS A 508 0.88 -15.28 14.98
C CYS A 508 0.24 -15.11 13.60
N PHE A 509 -0.54 -14.05 13.37
CA PHE A 509 -1.08 -13.73 12.05
C PHE A 509 0.06 -13.46 11.05
N PHE A 510 1.03 -12.62 11.41
CA PHE A 510 2.17 -12.32 10.54
C PHE A 510 3.11 -13.51 10.35
N ALA A 511 3.34 -14.32 11.39
CA ALA A 511 4.13 -15.54 11.27
C ALA A 511 3.50 -16.56 10.30
N SER A 512 2.18 -16.56 10.16
CA SER A 512 1.47 -17.43 9.21
C SER A 512 1.77 -17.11 7.75
N GLU A 513 2.22 -15.89 7.47
CA GLU A 513 2.59 -15.41 6.13
C GLU A 513 4.09 -15.66 5.81
N GLU A 514 4.86 -16.14 6.79
CA GLU A 514 6.28 -16.46 6.61
C GLU A 514 6.46 -17.86 6.02
N LYS A 515 7.13 -17.95 4.87
CA LYS A 515 7.46 -19.25 4.24
C LYS A 515 8.27 -20.14 5.20
N GLU A 516 9.21 -19.52 5.90
CA GLU A 516 10.06 -20.15 6.91
C GLU A 516 10.07 -19.25 8.15
N PRO A 517 9.20 -19.51 9.14
CA PRO A 517 9.22 -18.76 10.40
C PRO A 517 10.59 -18.85 11.06
N SER A 518 11.02 -17.77 11.71
CA SER A 518 12.34 -17.68 12.35
C SER A 518 12.30 -16.72 13.53
N LEU A 519 13.23 -16.85 14.50
CA LEU A 519 13.45 -15.80 15.51
C LEU A 519 14.41 -14.70 15.03
N LYS A 520 15.02 -14.88 13.85
CA LYS A 520 15.90 -13.92 13.20
C LYS A 520 15.24 -13.35 11.97
N VAL A 521 15.69 -12.16 11.59
CA VAL A 521 15.32 -11.54 10.32
C VAL A 521 16.52 -11.55 9.40
N ASP A 522 16.45 -12.35 8.34
CA ASP A 522 17.46 -12.38 7.29
C ASP A 522 17.08 -11.36 6.21
N GLY A 523 17.60 -10.14 6.32
CA GLY A 523 17.44 -9.12 5.29
C GLY A 523 17.66 -7.69 5.75
N ALA A 524 18.59 -6.97 5.09
CA ALA A 524 18.92 -5.58 5.38
C ALA A 524 17.77 -4.57 5.14
N GLN A 525 16.62 -5.01 4.62
CA GLN A 525 15.47 -4.17 4.25
C GLN A 525 14.21 -4.45 5.07
N ALA A 526 14.27 -5.40 6.01
CA ALA A 526 13.16 -5.60 6.90
C ALA A 526 13.00 -4.38 7.81
N VAL A 527 11.77 -3.95 8.00
CA VAL A 527 11.41 -2.87 8.93
C VAL A 527 10.88 -3.42 10.25
N HIS A 528 10.47 -4.69 10.30
CA HIS A 528 10.00 -5.39 11.50
C HIS A 528 10.88 -6.60 11.81
N SER A 529 10.90 -6.98 13.10
CA SER A 529 11.25 -8.32 13.53
C SER A 529 10.36 -9.38 12.86
N SER A 530 10.84 -10.63 12.82
CA SER A 530 10.10 -11.73 12.21
C SER A 530 8.78 -11.99 12.94
N GLY A 531 7.76 -12.45 12.23
CA GLY A 531 6.44 -12.74 12.77
C GLY A 531 6.51 -13.68 13.98
N LEU A 532 7.34 -14.73 13.91
CA LEU A 532 7.50 -15.65 15.04
C LEU A 532 8.18 -15.00 16.27
N TYR A 533 9.17 -14.10 16.07
CA TYR A 533 9.75 -13.35 17.17
C TYR A 533 8.70 -12.46 17.84
N ARG A 534 7.93 -11.70 17.04
CA ARG A 534 6.84 -10.84 17.51
C ARG A 534 5.79 -11.65 18.29
N ALA A 535 5.39 -12.80 17.75
CA ALA A 535 4.45 -13.70 18.41
C ALA A 535 4.95 -14.13 19.79
N LEU A 536 6.23 -14.47 19.91
CA LEU A 536 6.85 -14.87 21.16
C LEU A 536 6.90 -13.73 22.17
N GLN A 537 7.28 -12.51 21.74
CA GLN A 537 7.29 -11.32 22.60
C GLN A 537 5.91 -11.02 23.17
N ILE A 538 4.89 -11.03 22.32
CA ILE A 538 3.51 -10.77 22.70
C ILE A 538 3.02 -11.82 23.71
N ALA A 539 3.28 -13.11 23.46
CA ALA A 539 2.91 -14.19 24.36
C ALA A 539 3.57 -14.03 25.74
N GLN A 540 4.86 -13.67 25.77
CA GLN A 540 5.61 -13.46 27.00
C GLN A 540 5.00 -12.33 27.84
N VAL A 541 4.74 -11.16 27.24
CA VAL A 541 4.17 -10.00 27.94
C VAL A 541 2.77 -10.30 28.46
N ARG A 542 1.98 -11.05 27.68
CA ARG A 542 0.61 -11.45 28.05
C ARG A 542 0.56 -12.62 29.03
N LYS A 543 1.73 -13.08 29.52
CA LYS A 543 1.88 -14.19 30.48
C LYS A 543 1.26 -15.49 29.97
N GLU A 544 1.32 -15.71 28.66
CA GLU A 544 0.88 -16.96 28.04
C GLU A 544 1.96 -18.04 28.23
N LEU A 545 1.54 -19.31 28.24
CA LEU A 545 2.47 -20.42 28.37
C LEU A 545 3.35 -20.51 27.10
N ILE A 546 4.66 -20.36 27.27
CA ILE A 546 5.62 -20.56 26.19
C ILE A 546 5.91 -22.06 26.01
N PRO A 547 5.61 -22.67 24.85
CA PRO A 547 5.85 -24.09 24.61
C PRO A 547 7.33 -24.46 24.64
N ASP A 548 7.63 -25.70 25.01
CA ASP A 548 9.02 -26.19 25.07
C ASP A 548 9.69 -26.22 23.69
N THR A 549 8.91 -26.39 22.62
CA THR A 549 9.40 -26.24 21.23
C THR A 549 9.95 -24.86 20.97
N CYS A 550 9.30 -23.81 21.49
CA CYS A 550 9.81 -22.44 21.42
C CYS A 550 11.01 -22.20 22.33
N LYS A 551 11.03 -22.73 23.56
CA LYS A 551 12.20 -22.61 24.45
C LYS A 551 13.45 -23.20 23.82
N LYS A 552 13.34 -24.37 23.18
CA LYS A 552 14.44 -24.99 22.43
C LYS A 552 14.91 -24.10 21.27
N LEU A 553 13.98 -23.53 20.52
CA LEU A 553 14.30 -22.62 19.41
C LEU A 553 15.02 -21.34 19.89
N VAL A 554 14.57 -20.76 21.00
CA VAL A 554 15.20 -19.60 21.66
C VAL A 554 16.66 -19.91 21.97
N THR A 555 16.95 -21.03 22.65
CA THR A 555 18.32 -21.45 22.95
C THR A 555 19.17 -21.59 21.68
N ALA A 556 18.59 -22.09 20.59
CA ALA A 556 19.31 -22.32 19.34
C ALA A 556 19.54 -21.04 18.50
N GLN A 557 18.59 -20.10 18.49
CA GLN A 557 18.61 -18.97 17.55
C GLN A 557 18.82 -17.60 18.20
N ASN A 558 18.23 -17.36 19.37
CA ASN A 558 18.37 -16.10 20.12
C ASN A 558 18.10 -16.38 21.60
N SER A 559 19.16 -16.69 22.37
CA SER A 559 19.04 -17.05 23.79
C SER A 559 18.48 -15.92 24.67
N LYS A 560 18.52 -14.68 24.19
CA LYS A 560 17.97 -13.51 24.87
C LYS A 560 16.50 -13.26 24.57
N ALA A 561 15.89 -13.94 23.59
CA ALA A 561 14.51 -13.67 23.15
C ALA A 561 13.44 -13.85 24.25
N LEU A 562 13.78 -14.50 25.38
CA LEU A 562 12.90 -14.62 26.56
C LEU A 562 13.33 -13.75 27.75
N ASN A 563 14.32 -12.86 27.61
CA ASN A 563 14.65 -11.90 28.66
C ASN A 563 13.48 -10.92 28.87
N SER A 564 13.09 -10.68 30.12
CA SER A 564 12.05 -9.68 30.42
C SER A 564 12.63 -8.27 30.35
N CYS A 565 11.99 -7.38 29.59
CA CYS A 565 12.25 -5.94 29.63
C CYS A 565 11.10 -5.27 30.39
N GLU A 566 11.43 -4.48 31.41
CA GLU A 566 10.44 -3.76 32.20
C GLU A 566 9.92 -2.56 31.41
N MET A 567 8.59 -2.47 31.28
CA MET A 567 7.84 -1.47 30.53
C MET A 567 6.76 -0.87 31.40
#